data_AF-F0QSZ8-F1
#
_entry.id   AF-F0QSZ8-F1
#
_cell.length_a   1.000
_cell.length_b   1.000
_cell.length_c   1.000
_cell.angle_alpha   90.00
_cell.angle_beta   90.00
_cell.angle_gamma   90.00
#
_symmetry.space_group_name_H-M   'P 1'
#
loop_
_entity.id
_entity.type
_entity.pdbx_description
1 polymer ?
#
loop_
_entity_poly.entity_id
_entity_poly.type
_entity_poly.pdbx_seq_one_letter_code
_entity_poly.pdbx_strand_id
1 'polypeptide(L)'
;MSNTECIEDLMNAVMTFYSVAVIEHYMIFLLISKSRSTEGVYDQLLNAVRDHLDKEDRILNNTLRLKECVNGNVASLLNELIKNIQDGITLVNDPEFISNYINDFTIAVKALTKYMLHHEELMSRIINELQENIRRYMRSLT
;
A
#
# COMPACT_ATOMS: atom_id res chain seq x y z
N MET A 1 -19.39 -12.65 -15.39
CA MET A 1 -19.15 -11.22 -15.14
C MET A 1 -19.08 -10.53 -16.48
N SER A 2 -19.87 -9.47 -16.66
CA SER A 2 -19.64 -8.53 -17.76
C SER A 2 -18.32 -7.77 -17.50
N ASN A 3 -17.68 -7.24 -18.56
CA ASN A 3 -16.45 -6.45 -18.40
C ASN A 3 -16.69 -5.21 -17.50
N THR A 4 -17.90 -4.66 -17.51
CA THR A 4 -18.30 -3.52 -16.67
C THR A 4 -18.38 -3.88 -15.19
N GLU A 5 -19.05 -4.99 -14.83
CA GLU A 5 -19.09 -5.49 -13.44
C GLU A 5 -17.68 -5.78 -12.92
N CYS A 6 -16.81 -6.35 -13.76
CA CYS A 6 -15.40 -6.62 -13.45
C CYS A 6 -14.63 -5.36 -13.07
N ILE A 7 -14.81 -4.28 -13.84
CA ILE A 7 -14.15 -2.99 -13.61
C ILE A 7 -14.70 -2.31 -12.34
N GLU A 8 -16.01 -2.36 -12.12
CA GLU A 8 -16.65 -1.83 -10.90
C GLU A 8 -16.14 -2.54 -9.65
N ASP A 9 -16.07 -3.87 -9.66
CA ASP A 9 -15.54 -4.67 -8.55
C ASP A 9 -14.07 -4.35 -8.28
N LEU A 10 -13.26 -4.21 -9.33
CA LEU A 10 -11.85 -3.82 -9.19
C LEU A 10 -11.73 -2.42 -8.58
N MET A 11 -12.51 -1.46 -9.05
CA MET A 11 -12.51 -0.10 -8.50
C MET A 11 -12.89 -0.11 -7.03
N ASN A 12 -13.94 -0.85 -6.65
CA ASN A 12 -14.35 -0.98 -5.25
C ASN A 12 -13.25 -1.59 -4.39
N ALA A 13 -12.57 -2.63 -4.87
CA ALA A 13 -11.45 -3.26 -4.17
C ALA A 13 -10.27 -2.30 -3.99
N VAL A 14 -9.87 -1.61 -5.06
CA VAL A 14 -8.75 -0.66 -5.03
C VAL A 14 -9.06 0.56 -4.16
N MET A 15 -10.28 1.10 -4.21
CA MET A 15 -10.67 2.23 -3.37
C MET A 15 -10.76 1.85 -1.90
N THR A 16 -11.25 0.63 -1.61
CA THR A 16 -11.25 0.08 -0.24
C THR A 16 -9.83 -0.04 0.28
N PHE A 17 -8.94 -0.67 -0.51
CA PHE A 17 -7.53 -0.78 -0.21
C PHE A 17 -6.90 0.59 0.08
N TYR A 18 -7.09 1.55 -0.84
CA TYR A 18 -6.57 2.90 -0.72
C TYR A 18 -7.02 3.60 0.57
N SER A 19 -8.30 3.48 0.92
CA SER A 19 -8.83 4.09 2.15
C SER A 19 -8.20 3.53 3.42
N VAL A 20 -8.01 2.20 3.49
CA VAL A 20 -7.35 1.54 4.61
C VAL A 20 -5.89 1.98 4.68
N ALA A 21 -5.19 1.94 3.56
CA ALA A 21 -3.77 2.27 3.50
C ALA A 21 -3.52 3.72 3.92
N VAL A 22 -4.25 4.70 3.39
CA VAL A 22 -4.07 6.12 3.77
C VAL A 22 -4.30 6.37 5.26
N ILE A 23 -5.33 5.74 5.85
CA ILE A 23 -5.62 5.90 7.28
C ILE A 23 -4.49 5.30 8.13
N GLU A 24 -4.04 4.10 7.79
CA GLU A 24 -3.01 3.40 8.56
C GLU A 24 -1.62 4.02 8.37
N HIS A 25 -1.30 4.49 7.17
CA HIS A 25 -0.13 5.31 6.88
C HIS A 25 -0.07 6.55 7.75
N TYR A 26 -1.18 7.30 7.87
CA TYR A 26 -1.25 8.46 8.74
C TYR A 26 -0.95 8.10 10.20
N MET A 27 -1.50 6.99 10.69
CA MET A 27 -1.19 6.50 12.05
C MET A 27 0.28 6.11 12.20
N ILE A 28 0.87 5.44 11.21
CA ILE A 28 2.28 5.05 11.19
C ILE A 28 3.17 6.29 11.20
N PHE A 29 2.90 7.30 10.38
CA PHE A 29 3.66 8.56 10.39
C PHE A 29 3.55 9.30 11.73
N LEU A 30 2.38 9.27 12.39
CA LEU A 30 2.24 9.81 13.73
C LEU A 30 3.09 9.05 14.75
N LEU A 31 3.14 7.71 14.66
CA LEU A 31 3.99 6.87 15.52
C LEU A 31 5.48 7.14 15.28
N ILE A 32 5.90 7.32 14.02
CA ILE A 32 7.26 7.75 13.66
C ILE A 32 7.59 9.13 14.26
N SER A 33 6.64 10.07 14.22
CA SER A 33 6.84 11.39 14.82
C SER A 33 6.98 11.32 16.34
N LYS A 34 6.12 10.51 17.00
CA LYS A 34 6.13 10.31 18.45
C LYS A 34 7.33 9.52 18.97
N SER A 35 7.83 8.57 18.19
CA SER A 35 8.98 7.76 18.58
C SER A 35 10.24 8.61 18.77
N ARG A 36 10.33 9.79 18.13
CA ARG A 36 11.43 10.75 18.34
C ARG A 36 11.59 11.22 19.79
N SER A 37 10.55 11.11 20.63
CA SER A 37 10.57 11.58 22.01
C SER A 37 10.24 10.50 23.05
N THR A 38 9.84 9.29 22.63
CA THR A 38 9.37 8.24 23.54
C THR A 38 9.75 6.84 23.02
N GLU A 39 10.74 6.19 23.64
CA GLU A 39 11.21 4.85 23.26
C GLU A 39 10.12 3.77 23.41
N GLY A 40 9.18 3.93 24.35
CA GLY A 40 8.04 3.01 24.52
C GLY A 40 7.06 2.97 23.33
N VAL A 41 7.26 3.80 22.31
CA VAL A 41 6.48 3.82 21.07
C VAL A 41 7.11 2.92 19.99
N TYR A 42 8.35 2.45 20.17
CA TYR A 42 9.06 1.66 19.15
C TYR A 42 8.32 0.35 18.87
N ASP A 43 8.00 -0.42 19.90
CA ASP A 43 7.26 -1.67 19.72
C ASP A 43 5.86 -1.44 19.11
N GLN A 44 5.21 -0.32 19.47
CA GLN A 44 3.91 0.05 18.90
C GLN A 44 4.02 0.36 17.40
N LEU A 45 5.10 1.05 16.98
CA LEU A 45 5.35 1.36 15.59
C LEU A 45 5.61 0.10 14.77
N LEU A 46 6.49 -0.79 15.23
CA LEU A 46 6.81 -2.01 14.49
C LEU A 46 5.59 -2.91 14.34
N ASN A 47 4.81 -3.08 15.43
CA ASN A 47 3.59 -3.88 15.39
C ASN A 47 2.53 -3.24 14.49
N ALA A 48 2.34 -1.91 14.54
CA ALA A 48 1.40 -1.22 13.67
C ALA A 48 1.74 -1.40 12.18
N VAL A 49 3.02 -1.37 11.81
CA VAL A 49 3.45 -1.60 10.43
C VAL A 49 3.20 -3.05 10.01
N ARG A 50 3.53 -4.02 10.87
CA ARG A 50 3.29 -5.45 10.56
C ARG A 50 1.80 -5.74 10.40
N ASP A 51 0.98 -5.27 11.34
CA ASP A 51 -0.48 -5.43 11.27
C ASP A 51 -1.07 -4.78 10.01
N HIS A 52 -0.52 -3.63 9.60
CA HIS A 52 -0.90 -2.93 8.39
C HIS A 52 -0.58 -3.76 7.14
N LEU A 53 0.68 -4.20 7.00
CA LEU A 53 1.12 -5.03 5.87
C LEU A 53 0.35 -6.36 5.78
N ASP A 54 0.04 -6.99 6.92
CA ASP A 54 -0.78 -8.20 6.96
C ASP A 54 -2.23 -7.96 6.51
N LYS A 55 -2.78 -6.77 6.74
CA LYS A 55 -4.10 -6.40 6.18
C LYS A 55 -4.00 -6.15 4.69
N GLU A 56 -2.96 -5.45 4.24
CA GLU A 56 -2.73 -5.17 2.84
C GLU A 56 -2.57 -6.44 2.01
N ASP A 57 -1.78 -7.40 2.49
CA ASP A 57 -1.60 -8.70 1.83
C ASP A 57 -2.93 -9.47 1.68
N ARG A 58 -3.76 -9.46 2.74
CA ARG A 58 -5.09 -10.08 2.71
C ARG A 58 -6.01 -9.42 1.69
N ILE A 59 -6.01 -8.09 1.62
CA ILE A 59 -6.83 -7.36 0.64
C ILE A 59 -6.29 -7.61 -0.77
N LEU A 60 -4.97 -7.65 -0.97
CA LEU A 60 -4.39 -7.92 -2.27
C LEU A 60 -4.72 -9.28 -2.84
N ASN A 61 -4.74 -10.31 -2.00
CA ASN A 61 -5.13 -11.64 -2.42
C ASN A 61 -6.56 -11.67 -3.02
N ASN A 62 -7.43 -10.76 -2.58
CA ASN A 62 -8.75 -10.57 -3.17
C ASN A 62 -8.70 -9.74 -4.47
N THR A 63 -7.90 -8.66 -4.51
CA THR A 63 -7.73 -7.80 -5.69
C THR A 63 -7.03 -8.49 -6.86
N LEU A 64 -6.13 -9.45 -6.59
CA LEU A 64 -5.40 -10.25 -7.58
C LEU A 64 -6.31 -11.00 -8.53
N ARG A 65 -7.46 -11.50 -8.02
CA ARG A 65 -8.46 -12.20 -8.82
C ARG A 65 -9.18 -11.28 -9.81
N LEU A 66 -9.20 -9.98 -9.54
CA LEU A 66 -9.83 -8.95 -10.37
C LEU A 66 -8.84 -8.32 -11.36
N LYS A 67 -7.57 -8.75 -11.36
CA LYS A 67 -6.56 -8.20 -12.26
C LYS A 67 -6.83 -8.53 -13.73
N GLU A 68 -7.53 -9.63 -13.99
CA GLU A 68 -7.97 -10.02 -15.34
C GLU A 68 -8.96 -9.01 -15.96
N CYS A 69 -9.56 -8.14 -15.14
CA CYS A 69 -10.48 -7.09 -15.58
C CYS A 69 -9.79 -5.90 -16.26
N VAL A 70 -8.46 -5.77 -16.14
CA VAL A 70 -7.71 -4.60 -16.62
C VAL A 70 -6.46 -4.99 -17.38
N ASN A 71 -6.17 -4.24 -18.45
CA ASN A 71 -5.00 -4.42 -19.29
C ASN A 71 -4.15 -3.14 -19.34
N GLY A 72 -2.92 -3.25 -19.85
CA GLY A 72 -2.03 -2.11 -20.06
C GLY A 72 -1.50 -1.51 -18.75
N ASN A 73 -1.50 -0.18 -18.65
CA ASN A 73 -0.84 0.55 -17.56
C ASN A 73 -1.38 0.20 -16.17
N VAL A 74 -2.72 0.06 -16.01
CA VAL A 74 -3.32 -0.28 -14.71
C VAL A 74 -2.83 -1.65 -14.22
N ALA A 75 -2.75 -2.64 -15.12
CA ALA A 75 -2.25 -3.97 -14.77
C ALA A 75 -0.77 -3.95 -14.35
N SER A 76 0.05 -3.10 -14.97
CA SER A 76 1.45 -2.88 -14.59
C SER A 76 1.57 -2.22 -13.21
N LEU A 77 0.80 -1.16 -12.97
CA LEU A 77 0.82 -0.45 -11.69
C LEU A 77 0.32 -1.33 -10.54
N LEU A 78 -0.73 -2.12 -10.78
CA LEU A 78 -1.20 -3.09 -9.81
C LEU A 78 -0.09 -4.10 -9.48
N ASN A 79 0.62 -4.63 -10.48
CA ASN A 79 1.77 -5.51 -10.27
C ASN A 79 2.90 -4.87 -9.43
N GLU A 80 3.23 -3.61 -9.74
CA GLU A 80 4.19 -2.84 -8.95
C GLU A 80 3.73 -2.75 -7.49
N LEU A 81 2.43 -2.53 -7.24
CA LEU A 81 1.87 -2.43 -5.89
C LEU A 81 2.00 -3.75 -5.13
N ILE A 82 1.70 -4.88 -5.79
CA ILE A 82 1.87 -6.21 -5.19
C ILE A 82 3.30 -6.44 -4.77
N LYS A 83 4.23 -6.17 -5.68
CA LYS A 83 5.64 -6.34 -5.39
C LYS A 83 6.07 -5.45 -4.24
N ASN A 84 5.63 -4.19 -4.24
CA ASN A 84 5.98 -3.27 -3.17
C ASN A 84 5.53 -3.78 -1.79
N ILE A 85 4.31 -4.30 -1.67
CA ILE A 85 3.81 -4.85 -0.40
C ILE A 85 4.60 -6.09 0.03
N GLN A 86 4.93 -6.97 -0.91
CA GLN A 86 5.80 -8.12 -0.65
C GLN A 86 7.20 -7.70 -0.19
N ASP A 87 7.77 -6.66 -0.81
CA ASP A 87 9.04 -6.06 -0.40
C ASP A 87 8.94 -5.46 1.01
N GLY A 88 7.80 -4.83 1.35
CA GLY A 88 7.51 -4.31 2.70
C GLY A 88 7.45 -5.41 3.76
N ILE A 89 6.73 -6.51 3.48
CA ILE A 89 6.65 -7.69 4.35
C ILE A 89 8.03 -8.30 4.54
N THR A 90 8.82 -8.39 3.47
CA THR A 90 10.20 -8.90 3.53
C THR A 90 11.07 -8.00 4.40
N LEU A 91 10.97 -6.68 4.23
CA LEU A 91 11.72 -5.68 5.00
C LEU A 91 11.46 -5.82 6.51
N VAL A 92 10.20 -5.84 6.95
CA VAL A 92 9.87 -5.86 8.39
C VAL A 92 10.14 -7.19 9.09
N ASN A 93 10.41 -8.24 8.31
CA ASN A 93 10.76 -9.57 8.79
C ASN A 93 12.26 -9.89 8.59
N ASP A 94 13.01 -9.03 7.90
CA ASP A 94 14.44 -9.19 7.71
C ASP A 94 15.18 -9.09 9.06
N PRO A 95 15.96 -10.11 9.46
CA PRO A 95 16.77 -10.06 10.68
C PRO A 95 17.70 -8.84 10.75
N GLU A 96 18.25 -8.38 9.62
CA GLU A 96 19.10 -7.19 9.59
C GLU A 96 18.29 -5.94 9.88
N PHE A 97 17.11 -5.79 9.29
CA PHE A 97 16.19 -4.70 9.59
C PHE A 97 15.78 -4.71 11.06
N ILE A 98 15.42 -5.87 11.63
CA ILE A 98 15.03 -6.01 13.04
C ILE A 98 16.21 -5.65 13.96
N SER A 99 17.42 -6.11 13.63
CA SER A 99 18.64 -5.75 14.37
C SER A 99 18.87 -4.24 14.34
N ASN A 100 18.76 -3.61 13.17
CA ASN A 100 18.84 -2.15 13.04
C ASN A 100 17.70 -1.47 13.79
N TYR A 101 16.49 -2.01 13.80
CA TYR A 101 15.36 -1.45 14.52
C TYR A 101 15.63 -1.33 16.03
N ILE A 102 16.30 -2.33 16.59
CA ILE A 102 16.66 -2.39 18.01
C ILE A 102 17.90 -1.53 18.31
N ASN A 103 18.93 -1.61 17.47
CA ASN A 103 20.26 -1.06 17.77
C ASN A 103 20.54 0.32 17.14
N ASP A 104 19.93 0.61 15.99
CA ASP A 104 19.97 1.90 15.28
C ASP A 104 18.61 2.25 14.70
N PHE A 105 17.69 2.59 15.62
CA PHE A 105 16.31 2.92 15.31
C PHE A 105 16.17 3.99 14.22
N THR A 106 17.11 4.95 14.16
CA THR A 106 17.08 6.02 13.16
C THR A 106 17.26 5.49 11.74
N ILE A 107 18.18 4.54 11.53
CA ILE A 107 18.37 3.90 10.23
C ILE A 107 17.12 3.13 9.82
N ALA A 108 16.57 2.33 10.74
CA ALA A 108 15.40 1.51 10.46
C ALA A 108 14.15 2.36 10.12
N VAL A 109 13.91 3.43 10.88
CA VAL A 109 12.79 4.36 10.62
C VAL A 109 12.96 5.10 9.30
N LYS A 110 14.18 5.45 8.88
CA LYS A 110 14.42 6.04 7.56
C LYS A 110 14.05 5.07 6.43
N ALA A 111 14.45 3.80 6.55
CA ALA A 111 14.09 2.78 5.58
C ALA A 111 12.56 2.58 5.51
N LEU A 112 11.92 2.50 6.68
CA LEU A 112 10.47 2.39 6.81
C LEU A 112 9.75 3.60 6.17
N THR A 113 10.16 4.82 6.48
CA THR A 113 9.56 6.05 5.94
C THR A 113 9.68 6.08 4.41
N LYS A 114 10.84 5.69 3.86
CA LYS A 114 11.05 5.62 2.41
C LYS A 114 10.12 4.61 1.75
N TYR A 115 9.95 3.44 2.37
CA TYR A 115 9.01 2.42 1.93
C TYR A 115 7.57 2.98 1.88
N MET A 116 7.09 3.57 2.99
CA MET A 116 5.72 4.09 3.09
C MET A 116 5.43 5.19 2.07
N LEU A 117 6.36 6.11 1.86
CA LEU A 117 6.21 7.18 0.86
C LEU A 117 6.12 6.63 -0.57
N HIS A 118 6.93 5.62 -0.90
CA HIS A 118 6.86 4.98 -2.20
C HIS A 118 5.53 4.25 -2.40
N HIS A 119 5.02 3.61 -1.34
CA HIS A 119 3.71 2.96 -1.34
C HIS A 119 2.58 3.96 -1.65
N GLU A 120 2.59 5.14 -1.00
CA GLU A 120 1.61 6.22 -1.28
C GLU A 120 1.67 6.74 -2.72
N GLU A 121 2.88 6.98 -3.23
CA GLU A 121 3.09 7.44 -4.60
C GLU A 121 2.48 6.45 -5.60
N LEU A 122 2.70 5.16 -5.37
CA LEU A 122 2.23 4.11 -6.25
C LEU A 122 0.70 3.97 -6.21
N MET A 123 0.10 4.03 -5.03
CA MET A 123 -1.35 4.07 -4.89
C MET A 123 -1.96 5.28 -5.61
N SER A 124 -1.36 6.46 -5.46
CA SER A 124 -1.82 7.68 -6.15
C SER A 124 -1.79 7.51 -7.67
N ARG A 125 -0.71 6.93 -8.22
CA ARG A 125 -0.60 6.61 -9.65
C ARG A 125 -1.72 5.67 -10.13
N ILE A 126 -2.04 4.63 -9.35
CA ILE A 126 -3.13 3.68 -9.68
C ILE A 126 -4.48 4.40 -9.71
N ILE A 127 -4.80 5.20 -8.68
CA ILE A 127 -6.06 5.93 -8.60
C ILE A 127 -6.20 6.91 -9.77
N ASN A 128 -5.14 7.65 -10.10
CA ASN A 128 -5.16 8.59 -11.22
C ASN A 128 -5.41 7.88 -12.56
N GLU A 129 -4.76 6.74 -12.80
CA GLU A 129 -4.97 5.98 -14.04
C GLU A 129 -6.40 5.39 -14.12
N LEU A 130 -6.94 4.90 -13.01
CA LEU A 130 -8.34 4.45 -12.93
C LEU A 130 -9.31 5.61 -13.23
N GLN A 131 -9.10 6.78 -12.63
CA GLN A 131 -9.90 7.98 -12.90
C GLN A 131 -9.86 8.40 -14.37
N GLU A 132 -8.68 8.38 -15.00
CA GLU A 132 -8.55 8.69 -16.42
C GLU A 132 -9.27 7.68 -17.32
N ASN A 133 -9.21 6.39 -16.98
CA ASN A 133 -9.95 5.37 -17.72
C ASN A 133 -11.47 5.57 -17.64
N ILE A 134 -11.99 5.90 -16.45
CA ILE A 134 -13.41 6.24 -16.27
C ILE A 134 -13.77 7.49 -17.07
N ARG A 135 -12.94 8.54 -17.03
CA ARG A 135 -13.17 9.77 -17.81
C ARG A 135 -13.24 9.49 -19.32
N ARG A 136 -12.34 8.64 -19.84
CA ARG A 136 -12.33 8.23 -21.25
C ARG A 136 -13.60 7.45 -21.60
N TYR A 137 -14.00 6.50 -20.76
CA TYR A 137 -15.24 5.75 -20.95
C TYR A 137 -16.46 6.67 -20.99
N MET A 138 -16.59 7.59 -20.03
CA MET A 138 -17.69 8.56 -19.98
C MET A 138 -17.77 9.45 -21.24
N ARG A 139 -16.62 9.92 -21.75
CA ARG A 139 -16.57 10.70 -23.00
C ARG A 139 -16.96 9.92 -24.25
N SER A 140 -16.80 8.59 -24.25
CA SER A 140 -17.20 7.76 -25.39
C SER A 140 -18.72 7.49 -25.44
N LEU A 141 -19.44 7.78 -24.36
CA LEU A 141 -20.89 7.64 -24.27
C LEU A 141 -21.66 8.91 -24.70
N THR A 142 -20.96 10.04 -24.83
CA THR A 142 -21.50 11.35 -25.24
C THR A 142 -21.09 11.70 -26.65
#